data_AF-A0A2N8S523-F1
#
_entry.id   AF-A0A2N8S523-F1
#
_cell.length_a   1.000
_cell.length_b   1.000
_cell.length_c   1.000
_cell.angle_alpha   90.00
_cell.angle_beta   90.00
_cell.angle_gamma   90.00
#
_symmetry.space_group_name_H-M   'P 1'
#
loop_
_entity.id
_entity.type
_entity.pdbx_description
1 polymer ?
#
loop_
_entity_poly.entity_id
_entity_poly.type
_entity_poly.pdbx_seq_one_letter_code
_entity_poly.pdbx_strand_id
1 'polypeptide(L)'
;MKKTLMASAVAAVIAFGAQNAMAAAPADWNAVTATDVTLFYPGVSPVEWITKGTEHGGARALKKGETCVGCHSEEATDMGVKMAGGKKLEPSPIAGKAPFINAKVQAANDGENLYLRFTWKQPTASGAAPMDAANPVKIAYMLEGGSKVELAEAGGCWGSCHGDARTMPGAADTKTKYVKDGSLANGVYYDLNQWRSGENKAFDGYVATERVMEGGQALVDAQGQLDGDTWSVVFTRKFAGGEGDVTLASGNLYNFGFAIHDDSATGRFHHVSLGYTLGIDAQGDITAAKQ
;
A
#
# COMPACT_ATOMS: atom_id res chain seq x y z
N MET A 1 59.94 35.55 -43.28
CA MET A 1 59.05 34.63 -42.54
C MET A 1 58.76 35.18 -41.14
N LYS A 2 57.68 35.94 -40.96
CA LYS A 2 57.06 36.12 -39.63
C LYS A 2 55.54 36.19 -39.88
N LYS A 3 54.86 35.16 -39.39
CA LYS A 3 53.44 34.88 -39.63
C LYS A 3 52.57 35.78 -38.75
N THR A 4 51.52 36.29 -39.38
CA THR A 4 50.35 36.96 -38.83
C THR A 4 49.68 36.06 -37.78
N LEU A 5 49.44 36.58 -36.58
CA LEU A 5 48.59 35.94 -35.57
C LEU A 5 47.14 36.33 -35.87
N MET A 6 46.35 35.39 -36.40
CA MET A 6 44.90 35.47 -36.39
C MET A 6 44.39 34.93 -35.05
N ALA A 7 43.70 35.78 -34.29
CA ALA A 7 42.96 35.37 -33.10
C ALA A 7 41.62 34.76 -33.54
N SER A 8 41.46 33.45 -33.35
CA SER A 8 40.15 32.78 -33.44
C SER A 8 39.48 32.85 -32.07
N ALA A 9 38.43 33.65 -31.95
CA ALA A 9 37.52 33.60 -30.82
C ALA A 9 36.61 32.37 -30.98
N VAL A 10 36.83 31.34 -30.19
CA VAL A 10 35.88 30.23 -30.03
C VAL A 10 34.82 30.68 -29.03
N ALA A 11 33.63 31.03 -29.52
CA ALA A 11 32.47 31.19 -28.68
C ALA A 11 32.01 29.80 -28.21
N ALA A 12 32.25 29.49 -26.94
CA ALA A 12 31.69 28.32 -26.29
C ALA A 12 30.19 28.56 -26.06
N VAL A 13 29.35 27.95 -26.89
CA VAL A 13 27.92 27.85 -26.64
C VAL A 13 27.74 26.84 -25.51
N ILE A 14 27.47 27.33 -24.30
CA ILE A 14 27.00 26.50 -23.18
C ILE A 14 25.57 26.11 -23.51
N ALA A 15 25.40 24.91 -24.07
CA ALA A 15 24.09 24.28 -24.17
C ALA A 15 23.64 23.90 -22.75
N PHE A 16 22.77 24.72 -22.16
CA PHE A 16 21.93 24.30 -21.05
C PHE A 16 20.97 23.24 -21.58
N GLY A 17 21.39 21.98 -21.55
CA GLY A 17 20.47 20.86 -21.63
C GLY A 17 19.51 20.96 -20.45
N ALA A 18 18.21 20.92 -20.73
CA ALA A 18 17.20 20.74 -19.70
C ALA A 18 17.56 19.48 -18.90
N GLN A 19 18.10 19.65 -17.70
CA GLN A 19 18.12 18.58 -16.73
C GLN A 19 16.65 18.33 -16.41
N ASN A 20 16.10 17.21 -16.91
CA ASN A 20 14.88 16.67 -16.34
C ASN A 20 15.13 16.58 -14.83
N ALA A 21 14.44 17.42 -14.05
CA ALA A 21 14.47 17.31 -12.62
C ALA A 21 14.03 15.88 -12.30
N MET A 22 14.93 15.07 -11.77
CA MET A 22 14.58 13.72 -11.32
C MET A 22 13.48 13.89 -10.27
N ALA A 23 12.41 13.10 -10.35
CA ALA A 23 11.38 13.07 -9.33
C ALA A 23 12.04 12.90 -7.95
N ALA A 24 11.82 13.86 -7.06
CA ALA A 24 12.45 13.88 -5.76
C ALA A 24 11.38 13.99 -4.68
N ALA A 25 11.33 13.00 -3.79
CA ALA A 25 10.46 13.05 -2.62
C ALA A 25 10.73 14.33 -1.80
N PRO A 26 9.75 14.80 -0.99
CA PRO A 26 9.91 15.98 -0.15
C PRO A 26 11.22 15.94 0.64
N ALA A 27 12.00 17.02 0.55
CA ALA A 27 13.28 17.14 1.24
C ALA A 27 13.10 17.20 2.77
N ASP A 28 12.00 17.80 3.24
CA ASP A 28 11.61 17.83 4.64
C ASP A 28 10.22 17.20 4.83
N TRP A 29 10.21 15.93 5.23
CA TRP A 29 8.96 15.24 5.57
C TRP A 29 8.28 15.81 6.82
N ASN A 30 8.94 16.60 7.67
CA ASN A 30 8.27 17.17 8.85
C ASN A 30 7.24 18.25 8.47
N ALA A 31 7.35 18.81 7.26
CA ALA A 31 6.36 19.75 6.71
C ALA A 31 5.11 19.05 6.14
N VAL A 32 5.17 17.73 5.92
CA VAL A 32 4.04 16.95 5.38
C VAL A 32 3.20 16.39 6.52
N THR A 33 1.90 16.67 6.52
CA THR A 33 0.97 16.16 7.54
C THR A 33 1.03 14.64 7.64
N ALA A 34 1.25 14.14 8.87
CA ALA A 34 1.23 12.72 9.18
C ALA A 34 -0.15 12.28 9.67
N THR A 35 -0.62 11.16 9.16
CA THR A 35 -1.84 10.48 9.60
C THR A 35 -1.44 9.20 10.32
N ASP A 36 -1.90 9.03 11.56
CA ASP A 36 -1.70 7.80 12.33
C ASP A 36 -2.72 6.74 11.86
N VAL A 37 -2.21 5.58 11.42
CA VAL A 37 -3.00 4.46 10.95
C VAL A 37 -2.63 3.21 11.74
N THR A 38 -3.64 2.61 12.37
CA THR A 38 -3.48 1.30 13.04
C THR A 38 -3.74 0.18 12.03
N LEU A 39 -2.74 -0.67 11.83
CA LEU A 39 -2.88 -1.95 11.15
C LEU A 39 -3.06 -3.04 12.18
N PHE A 40 -4.02 -3.93 11.98
CA PHE A 40 -4.26 -5.05 12.90
C PHE A 40 -4.07 -6.39 12.20
N TYR A 41 -3.74 -7.41 12.97
CA TYR A 41 -3.66 -8.78 12.48
C TYR A 41 -5.09 -9.32 12.26
N PRO A 42 -5.52 -9.59 11.01
CA PRO A 42 -6.93 -9.83 10.70
C PRO A 42 -7.34 -11.29 10.92
N GLY A 43 -6.39 -12.22 11.06
CA GLY A 43 -6.68 -13.65 11.04
C GLY A 43 -7.36 -14.08 9.74
N VAL A 44 -8.40 -14.90 9.85
CA VAL A 44 -9.22 -15.43 8.74
C VAL A 44 -10.54 -14.65 8.70
N SER A 45 -10.47 -13.37 8.34
CA SER A 45 -11.63 -12.48 8.19
C SER A 45 -11.87 -12.10 6.72
N PRO A 46 -12.20 -13.04 5.83
CA PRO A 46 -12.40 -12.76 4.42
C PRO A 46 -13.74 -12.05 4.16
N VAL A 47 -13.91 -11.52 2.95
CA VAL A 47 -15.14 -10.81 2.53
C VAL A 47 -16.40 -11.64 2.68
N GLU A 48 -16.33 -12.96 2.49
CA GLU A 48 -17.46 -13.87 2.71
C GLU A 48 -17.95 -13.87 4.16
N TRP A 49 -17.03 -13.71 5.12
CA TRP A 49 -17.39 -13.61 6.53
C TRP A 49 -17.93 -12.21 6.86
N ILE A 50 -17.25 -11.16 6.39
CA ILE A 50 -17.60 -9.76 6.65
C ILE A 50 -19.02 -9.41 6.17
N THR A 51 -19.40 -9.95 5.01
CA THR A 51 -20.70 -9.69 4.38
C THR A 51 -21.80 -10.64 4.84
N LYS A 52 -21.48 -11.66 5.64
CA LYS A 52 -22.44 -12.63 6.16
C LYS A 52 -23.02 -12.17 7.49
N GLY A 53 -24.20 -11.56 7.42
CA GLY A 53 -24.86 -10.94 8.58
C GLY A 53 -25.24 -11.86 9.75
N THR A 54 -25.18 -13.18 9.58
CA THR A 54 -25.33 -14.13 10.70
C THR A 54 -24.05 -14.33 11.50
N GLU A 55 -22.89 -13.93 10.96
CA GLU A 55 -21.56 -14.16 11.54
C GLU A 55 -20.80 -12.85 11.81
N HIS A 56 -21.08 -11.81 11.03
CA HIS A 56 -20.57 -10.47 11.25
C HIS A 56 -21.72 -9.45 11.41
N GLY A 57 -21.86 -8.88 12.61
CA GLY A 57 -22.93 -7.95 12.95
C GLY A 57 -22.96 -6.68 12.08
N GLY A 58 -21.79 -6.25 11.56
CA GLY A 58 -21.67 -5.08 10.70
C GLY A 58 -22.17 -5.28 9.26
N ALA A 59 -22.44 -6.51 8.82
CA ALA A 59 -22.80 -6.78 7.42
C ALA A 59 -24.03 -6.00 6.92
N ARG A 60 -25.02 -5.76 7.80
CA ARG A 60 -26.21 -4.95 7.45
C ARG A 60 -25.90 -3.46 7.31
N ALA A 61 -24.97 -2.95 8.10
CA ALA A 61 -24.53 -1.57 8.05
C ALA A 61 -23.68 -1.31 6.78
N LEU A 62 -22.79 -2.25 6.44
CA LEU A 62 -22.00 -2.18 5.20
C LEU A 62 -22.89 -2.07 3.95
N LYS A 63 -23.98 -2.85 3.88
CA LYS A 63 -24.97 -2.75 2.78
C LYS A 63 -25.67 -1.40 2.68
N LYS A 64 -25.62 -0.57 3.73
CA LYS A 64 -26.19 0.78 3.77
C LYS A 64 -25.13 1.87 3.52
N GLY A 65 -23.90 1.50 3.19
CA GLY A 65 -22.81 2.43 2.92
C GLY A 65 -21.97 2.81 4.13
N GLU A 66 -22.16 2.16 5.29
CA GLU A 66 -21.25 2.34 6.44
C GLU A 66 -19.86 1.80 6.10
N THR A 67 -18.81 2.42 6.63
CA THR A 67 -17.42 2.00 6.38
C THR A 67 -16.87 1.17 7.53
N CYS A 68 -15.88 0.32 7.23
CA CYS A 68 -15.16 -0.43 8.24
C CYS A 68 -14.49 0.52 9.26
N VAL A 69 -13.93 1.64 8.81
CA VAL A 69 -13.34 2.68 9.69
C VAL A 69 -14.39 3.31 10.60
N GLY A 70 -15.57 3.62 10.07
CA GLY A 70 -16.67 4.21 10.84
C GLY A 70 -17.09 3.38 12.04
N CYS A 71 -16.99 2.05 11.95
CA CYS A 71 -17.33 1.14 13.05
C CYS A 71 -16.13 0.65 13.88
N HIS A 72 -14.96 0.45 13.27
CA HIS A 72 -13.86 -0.30 13.90
C HIS A 72 -12.59 0.51 14.17
N SER A 73 -12.56 1.81 13.86
CA SER A 73 -11.37 2.66 14.08
C SER A 73 -10.87 2.61 15.53
N GLU A 74 -11.78 2.66 16.50
CA GLU A 74 -11.45 2.60 17.93
C GLU A 74 -11.19 1.17 18.46
N GLU A 75 -11.51 0.14 17.66
CA GLU A 75 -11.43 -1.27 18.07
C GLU A 75 -10.28 -2.04 17.40
N ALA A 76 -9.57 -1.44 16.43
CA ALA A 76 -8.57 -2.11 15.60
C ALA A 76 -7.50 -2.86 16.42
N THR A 77 -7.00 -2.23 17.47
CA THR A 77 -6.04 -2.84 18.41
C THR A 77 -6.62 -4.07 19.11
N ASP A 78 -7.82 -3.95 19.68
CA ASP A 78 -8.49 -5.04 20.42
C ASP A 78 -8.87 -6.21 19.52
N MET A 79 -9.27 -5.90 18.29
CA MET A 79 -9.45 -6.88 17.23
C MET A 79 -8.16 -7.66 17.01
N GLY A 80 -7.05 -6.97 16.72
CA GLY A 80 -5.74 -7.60 16.53
C GLY A 80 -5.33 -8.52 17.68
N VAL A 81 -5.56 -8.10 18.93
CA VAL A 81 -5.28 -8.91 20.13
C VAL A 81 -6.10 -10.21 20.16
N LYS A 82 -7.39 -10.14 19.80
CA LYS A 82 -8.27 -11.33 19.77
C LYS A 82 -7.84 -12.32 18.69
N MET A 83 -7.47 -11.82 17.50
CA MET A 83 -7.02 -12.67 16.40
C MET A 83 -5.62 -13.25 16.63
N ALA A 84 -4.64 -12.42 17.01
CA ALA A 84 -3.28 -12.91 17.26
C ALA A 84 -3.23 -13.90 18.44
N GLY A 85 -4.11 -13.73 19.42
CA GLY A 85 -4.27 -14.67 20.54
C GLY A 85 -5.08 -15.93 20.23
N GLY A 86 -5.57 -16.13 19.00
CA GLY A 86 -6.38 -17.30 18.62
C GLY A 86 -7.77 -17.34 19.24
N LYS A 87 -8.22 -16.27 19.90
CA LYS A 87 -9.54 -16.22 20.57
C LYS A 87 -10.69 -16.09 19.56
N LYS A 88 -10.42 -15.54 18.37
CA LYS A 88 -11.41 -15.31 17.32
C LYS A 88 -10.75 -15.39 15.96
N LEU A 89 -11.40 -16.06 14.99
CA LEU A 89 -11.05 -16.09 13.57
C LEU A 89 -9.59 -16.47 13.21
N GLU A 90 -8.81 -17.05 14.12
CA GLU A 90 -7.46 -17.51 13.83
C GLU A 90 -7.29 -18.95 14.32
N PRO A 91 -7.40 -19.95 13.43
CA PRO A 91 -7.28 -21.35 13.81
C PRO A 91 -5.82 -21.80 14.04
N SER A 92 -4.82 -21.02 13.61
CA SER A 92 -3.41 -21.36 13.74
C SER A 92 -2.58 -20.11 14.06
N PRO A 93 -2.75 -19.53 15.27
CA PRO A 93 -2.06 -18.30 15.64
C PRO A 93 -0.55 -18.55 15.75
N ILE A 94 0.25 -17.58 15.29
CA ILE A 94 1.69 -17.57 15.51
C ILE A 94 1.93 -17.05 16.94
N ALA A 95 2.49 -17.90 17.81
CA ALA A 95 2.81 -17.52 19.18
C ALA A 95 3.77 -16.32 19.19
N GLY A 96 3.43 -15.27 19.94
CA GLY A 96 4.23 -14.03 19.98
C GLY A 96 4.04 -13.09 18.79
N LYS A 97 3.14 -13.39 17.84
CA LYS A 97 2.83 -12.47 16.74
C LYS A 97 2.32 -11.14 17.29
N ALA A 98 2.89 -10.05 16.78
CA ALA A 98 2.39 -8.72 17.08
C ALA A 98 0.90 -8.61 16.71
N PRO A 99 0.02 -8.13 17.60
CA PRO A 99 -1.41 -8.03 17.31
C PRO A 99 -1.75 -6.86 16.38
N PHE A 100 -0.97 -5.78 16.41
CA PHE A 100 -1.17 -4.58 15.60
C PHE A 100 0.18 -3.88 15.37
N ILE A 101 0.19 -2.97 14.40
CA ILE A 101 1.29 -2.05 14.08
C ILE A 101 0.68 -0.66 13.93
N ASN A 102 1.23 0.32 14.66
CA ASN A 102 0.87 1.73 14.44
C ASN A 102 1.88 2.32 13.46
N ALA A 103 1.37 2.78 12.31
CA ALA A 103 2.17 3.41 11.28
C ALA A 103 1.73 4.86 11.10
N LYS A 104 2.68 5.75 10.78
CA LYS A 104 2.39 7.07 10.25
C LYS A 104 2.46 7.03 8.74
N VAL A 105 1.46 7.61 8.10
CA VAL A 105 1.40 7.80 6.65
C VAL A 105 1.48 9.28 6.34
N GLN A 106 2.40 9.64 5.45
CA GLN A 106 2.55 10.99 4.93
C GLN A 106 2.45 10.92 3.42
N ALA A 107 1.71 11.85 2.82
CA ALA A 107 1.49 11.88 1.39
C ALA A 107 1.75 13.29 0.84
N ALA A 108 2.40 13.36 -0.32
CA ALA A 108 2.75 14.60 -0.99
C ALA A 108 2.76 14.38 -2.51
N ASN A 109 2.72 15.45 -3.30
CA ASN A 109 2.88 15.36 -4.74
C ASN A 109 3.66 16.56 -5.32
N ASP A 110 4.18 16.45 -6.54
CA ASP A 110 4.79 17.56 -7.31
C ASP A 110 3.94 17.97 -8.54
N GLY A 111 2.77 17.35 -8.71
CA GLY A 111 1.89 17.49 -9.87
C GLY A 111 2.09 16.44 -10.98
N GLU A 112 3.16 15.65 -10.91
CA GLU A 112 3.46 14.53 -11.84
C GLU A 112 3.62 13.20 -11.09
N ASN A 113 4.10 13.24 -9.85
CA ASN A 113 4.43 12.12 -8.99
C ASN A 113 3.74 12.27 -7.63
N LEU A 114 3.22 11.15 -7.14
CA LEU A 114 2.80 10.91 -5.77
C LEU A 114 3.98 10.35 -4.98
N TYR A 115 4.17 10.90 -3.78
CA TYR A 115 5.11 10.40 -2.78
C TYR A 115 4.34 9.92 -1.56
N LEU A 116 4.57 8.67 -1.15
CA LEU A 116 4.00 8.09 0.06
C LEU A 116 5.11 7.65 0.99
N ARG A 117 5.11 8.15 2.22
CA ARG A 117 6.02 7.70 3.27
C ARG A 117 5.25 7.00 4.37
N PHE A 118 5.71 5.80 4.69
CA PHE A 118 5.23 4.98 5.79
C PHE A 118 6.34 4.89 6.84
N THR A 119 6.02 5.17 8.09
CA THR A 119 6.96 4.95 9.21
C THR A 119 6.29 4.19 10.33
N TRP A 120 6.98 3.22 10.91
CA TRP A 120 6.45 2.43 12.02
C TRP A 120 7.58 1.81 12.83
N LYS A 121 7.28 1.43 14.08
CA LYS A 121 8.21 0.68 14.90
C LYS A 121 8.18 -0.81 14.52
N GLN A 122 9.35 -1.39 14.29
CA GLN A 122 9.57 -2.82 14.16
C GLN A 122 8.91 -3.53 15.35
N PRO A 123 7.93 -4.41 15.11
CA PRO A 123 7.37 -5.21 16.19
C PRO A 123 8.39 -6.20 16.74
N THR A 124 8.22 -6.61 17.99
CA THR A 124 9.00 -7.70 18.57
C THR A 124 8.81 -8.97 17.73
N ALA A 125 9.91 -9.62 17.36
CA ALA A 125 9.89 -10.87 16.63
C ALA A 125 9.12 -11.95 17.42
N SER A 126 8.32 -12.76 16.73
CA SER A 126 7.56 -13.83 17.37
C SER A 126 8.44 -15.00 17.82
N GLY A 127 9.63 -15.14 17.20
CA GLY A 127 10.52 -16.29 17.37
C GLY A 127 10.13 -17.50 16.51
N ALA A 128 9.08 -17.39 15.69
CA ALA A 128 8.71 -18.42 14.74
C ALA A 128 9.75 -18.56 13.60
N ALA A 129 9.74 -19.72 12.94
CA ALA A 129 10.57 -19.92 11.75
C ALA A 129 10.12 -18.98 10.62
N PRO A 130 11.07 -18.35 9.88
CA PRO A 130 10.73 -17.42 8.83
C PRO A 130 10.00 -18.12 7.68
N MET A 131 8.87 -17.57 7.25
CA MET A 131 8.16 -18.06 6.06
C MET A 131 8.81 -17.58 4.75
N ASP A 132 9.42 -16.40 4.81
CA ASP A 132 10.16 -15.75 3.73
C ASP A 132 11.44 -15.13 4.30
N ALA A 133 12.48 -15.97 4.43
CA ALA A 133 13.75 -15.58 5.04
C ALA A 133 14.47 -14.47 4.25
N ALA A 134 14.17 -14.31 2.96
CA ALA A 134 14.75 -13.26 2.14
C ALA A 134 14.16 -11.89 2.47
N ASN A 135 12.91 -11.83 2.95
CA ASN A 135 12.21 -10.58 3.19
C ASN A 135 11.67 -10.50 4.63
N PRO A 136 12.49 -10.05 5.59
CA PRO A 136 12.05 -9.77 6.96
C PRO A 136 10.81 -8.89 7.05
N VAL A 137 10.68 -7.94 6.12
CA VAL A 137 9.58 -7.00 6.06
C VAL A 137 9.13 -6.78 4.61
N LYS A 138 7.82 -6.71 4.40
CA LYS A 138 7.20 -6.24 3.15
C LYS A 138 6.08 -5.28 3.50
N ILE A 139 5.94 -4.20 2.72
CA ILE A 139 4.78 -3.32 2.79
C ILE A 139 4.17 -3.20 1.40
N ALA A 140 2.85 -3.26 1.31
CA ALA A 140 2.14 -3.04 0.06
C ALA A 140 0.93 -2.16 0.31
N TYR A 141 0.68 -1.20 -0.57
CA TYR A 141 -0.57 -0.45 -0.59
C TYR A 141 -1.37 -0.81 -1.84
N MET A 142 -2.67 -0.57 -1.77
CA MET A 142 -3.56 -0.66 -2.92
C MET A 142 -4.32 0.64 -3.10
N LEU A 143 -4.56 0.99 -4.36
CA LEU A 143 -5.43 2.08 -4.77
C LEU A 143 -6.58 1.52 -5.59
N GLU A 144 -7.77 2.05 -5.39
CA GLU A 144 -8.88 1.87 -6.32
C GLU A 144 -9.46 3.22 -6.71
N GLY A 145 -9.69 3.36 -8.02
CA GLY A 145 -10.24 4.56 -8.61
C GLY A 145 -11.59 4.25 -9.24
N GLY A 146 -12.62 4.98 -8.82
CA GLY A 146 -13.92 4.98 -9.50
C GLY A 146 -14.99 4.09 -8.87
N SER A 147 -14.79 3.58 -7.65
CA SER A 147 -15.80 2.89 -6.85
C SER A 147 -16.46 1.71 -7.58
N LYS A 148 -15.68 1.03 -8.43
CA LYS A 148 -16.14 -0.07 -9.27
C LYS A 148 -15.92 -1.42 -8.62
N VAL A 149 -14.91 -1.53 -7.76
CA VAL A 149 -14.69 -2.76 -7.00
C VAL A 149 -15.67 -2.85 -5.84
N GLU A 150 -16.37 -3.98 -5.74
CA GLU A 150 -17.31 -4.25 -4.65
C GLU A 150 -16.58 -4.08 -3.30
N LEU A 151 -17.19 -3.28 -2.40
CA LEU A 151 -16.67 -2.88 -1.08
C LEU A 151 -15.41 -1.99 -1.06
N ALA A 152 -14.89 -1.49 -2.18
CA ALA A 152 -13.72 -0.60 -2.15
C ALA A 152 -13.96 0.65 -1.28
N GLU A 153 -15.13 1.29 -1.42
CA GLU A 153 -15.49 2.49 -0.64
C GLU A 153 -15.67 2.19 0.85
N ALA A 154 -16.26 1.04 1.19
CA ALA A 154 -16.57 0.70 2.57
C ALA A 154 -15.39 0.05 3.30
N GLY A 155 -14.57 -0.72 2.59
CA GLY A 155 -13.60 -1.64 3.16
C GLY A 155 -12.18 -1.50 2.62
N GLY A 156 -11.90 -0.55 1.73
CA GLY A 156 -10.58 -0.42 1.09
C GLY A 156 -10.14 -1.75 0.48
N CYS A 157 -8.94 -2.23 0.82
CA CYS A 157 -8.36 -3.45 0.24
C CYS A 157 -9.15 -4.76 0.49
N TRP A 158 -10.14 -4.78 1.39
CA TRP A 158 -10.87 -6.02 1.74
C TRP A 158 -11.68 -6.61 0.62
N GLY A 159 -12.09 -5.80 -0.37
CA GLY A 159 -12.79 -6.31 -1.56
C GLY A 159 -11.97 -7.34 -2.37
N SER A 160 -10.67 -7.48 -2.08
CA SER A 160 -9.78 -8.49 -2.69
C SER A 160 -9.44 -9.69 -1.78
N CYS A 161 -9.96 -9.73 -0.56
CA CYS A 161 -9.58 -10.72 0.46
C CYS A 161 -10.64 -11.81 0.59
N HIS A 162 -10.42 -12.93 -0.09
CA HIS A 162 -11.33 -14.07 -0.12
C HIS A 162 -10.85 -15.24 0.73
N GLY A 163 -11.79 -16.03 1.26
CA GLY A 163 -11.51 -17.18 2.13
C GLY A 163 -10.81 -18.35 1.44
N ASP A 164 -10.78 -18.35 0.12
CA ASP A 164 -10.12 -19.36 -0.72
C ASP A 164 -8.80 -18.88 -1.35
N ALA A 165 -8.32 -17.70 -0.94
CA ALA A 165 -6.98 -17.25 -1.30
C ALA A 165 -5.92 -18.11 -0.60
N ARG A 166 -4.81 -18.39 -1.28
CA ARG A 166 -3.69 -19.20 -0.78
C ARG A 166 -3.29 -18.78 0.64
N THR A 167 -2.85 -19.77 1.42
CA THR A 167 -2.56 -19.69 2.87
C THR A 167 -3.78 -19.56 3.79
N MET A 168 -5.00 -19.30 3.28
CA MET A 168 -6.23 -19.48 4.05
C MET A 168 -6.48 -20.97 4.34
N PRO A 169 -7.15 -21.32 5.46
CA PRO A 169 -7.47 -22.71 5.76
C PRO A 169 -8.26 -23.38 4.64
N GLY A 170 -7.73 -24.48 4.09
CA GLY A 170 -8.38 -25.26 3.03
C GLY A 170 -8.26 -24.69 1.61
N ALA A 171 -7.54 -23.58 1.41
CA ALA A 171 -7.33 -22.98 0.10
C ALA A 171 -6.23 -23.70 -0.70
N ALA A 172 -6.33 -23.64 -2.04
CA ALA A 172 -5.29 -24.11 -2.93
C ALA A 172 -4.12 -23.10 -2.99
N ASP A 173 -2.88 -23.60 -3.04
CA ASP A 173 -1.67 -22.75 -3.08
C ASP A 173 -1.58 -21.86 -4.32
N THR A 174 -2.25 -22.26 -5.40
CA THR A 174 -2.28 -21.54 -6.69
C THR A 174 -3.25 -20.36 -6.70
N LYS A 175 -4.23 -20.30 -5.78
CA LYS A 175 -5.26 -19.28 -5.82
C LYS A 175 -4.76 -17.99 -5.17
N THR A 176 -4.55 -16.95 -5.95
CA THR A 176 -4.09 -15.65 -5.42
C THR A 176 -5.27 -14.76 -5.02
N LYS A 177 -4.98 -13.56 -4.49
CA LYS A 177 -6.03 -12.55 -4.27
C LYS A 177 -6.69 -12.21 -5.60
N TYR A 178 -7.99 -11.93 -5.57
CA TYR A 178 -8.75 -11.52 -6.73
C TYR A 178 -9.87 -10.59 -6.30
N VAL A 179 -10.45 -9.90 -7.26
CA VAL A 179 -11.66 -9.10 -7.12
C VAL A 179 -12.79 -9.80 -7.87
N LYS A 180 -13.94 -9.91 -7.25
CA LYS A 180 -15.15 -10.40 -7.91
C LYS A 180 -15.49 -9.53 -9.12
N ASP A 181 -15.76 -10.16 -10.26
CA ASP A 181 -15.98 -9.50 -11.55
C ASP A 181 -14.77 -8.64 -12.01
N GLY A 182 -13.57 -8.96 -11.52
CA GLY A 182 -12.33 -8.25 -11.82
C GLY A 182 -12.08 -8.09 -13.32
N SER A 183 -11.75 -6.87 -13.75
CA SER A 183 -11.56 -6.51 -15.15
C SER A 183 -10.78 -5.21 -15.29
N LEU A 184 -9.60 -5.28 -15.91
CA LEU A 184 -8.81 -4.09 -16.25
C LEU A 184 -9.55 -3.18 -17.23
N ALA A 185 -10.11 -3.77 -18.29
CA ALA A 185 -10.85 -3.05 -19.33
C ALA A 185 -12.06 -2.28 -18.78
N ASN A 186 -12.73 -2.81 -17.76
CA ASN A 186 -13.89 -2.15 -17.14
C ASN A 186 -13.52 -1.29 -15.92
N GLY A 187 -12.26 -1.27 -15.49
CA GLY A 187 -11.80 -0.54 -14.31
C GLY A 187 -12.15 -1.20 -12.97
N VAL A 188 -12.41 -2.51 -12.95
CA VAL A 188 -12.71 -3.29 -11.74
C VAL A 188 -11.42 -3.97 -11.28
N TYR A 189 -10.52 -3.21 -10.65
CA TYR A 189 -9.26 -3.71 -10.13
C TYR A 189 -8.72 -2.82 -9.01
N TYR A 190 -7.80 -3.37 -8.22
CA TYR A 190 -6.90 -2.56 -7.38
C TYR A 190 -5.56 -2.42 -8.07
N ASP A 191 -5.02 -1.21 -8.14
CA ASP A 191 -3.58 -1.00 -8.35
C ASP A 191 -2.85 -1.45 -7.08
N LEU A 192 -1.73 -2.14 -7.23
CA LEU A 192 -0.94 -2.75 -6.16
C LEU A 192 0.53 -2.39 -6.31
N ASN A 193 1.03 -1.61 -5.36
CA ASN A 193 2.46 -1.33 -5.25
C ASN A 193 3.02 -1.95 -3.96
N GLN A 194 4.19 -2.60 -4.07
CA GLN A 194 4.82 -3.29 -2.95
C GLN A 194 6.32 -2.97 -2.88
N TRP A 195 6.81 -2.86 -1.66
CA TRP A 195 8.23 -2.87 -1.34
C TRP A 195 8.59 -4.12 -0.54
N ARG A 196 9.79 -4.66 -0.78
CA ARG A 196 10.35 -5.78 -0.02
C ARG A 196 11.74 -5.44 0.52
N SER A 197 11.97 -5.77 1.79
CA SER A 197 13.19 -5.39 2.51
C SER A 197 14.45 -6.14 2.08
N GLY A 198 14.33 -7.35 1.54
CA GLY A 198 15.49 -8.19 1.20
C GLY A 198 16.41 -7.53 0.18
N GLU A 199 15.83 -7.18 -0.97
CA GLU A 199 16.54 -6.50 -2.06
C GLU A 199 16.35 -4.98 -2.04
N ASN A 200 15.59 -4.46 -1.05
CA ASN A 200 15.13 -3.07 -1.04
C ASN A 200 14.49 -2.68 -2.39
N LYS A 201 13.53 -3.49 -2.84
CA LYS A 201 13.02 -3.48 -4.21
C LYS A 201 11.51 -3.23 -4.28
N ALA A 202 11.14 -2.42 -5.27
CA ALA A 202 9.78 -2.05 -5.64
C ALA A 202 9.15 -3.05 -6.63
N PHE A 203 7.84 -3.25 -6.52
CA PHE A 203 7.02 -4.09 -7.38
C PHE A 203 5.71 -3.37 -7.72
N ASP A 204 5.32 -3.42 -8.99
CA ASP A 204 4.22 -2.66 -9.56
C ASP A 204 3.28 -3.58 -10.34
N GLY A 205 2.04 -3.70 -9.88
CA GLY A 205 1.05 -4.60 -10.47
C GLY A 205 -0.36 -4.28 -10.01
N TYR A 206 -1.23 -5.27 -10.00
CA TYR A 206 -2.65 -5.07 -9.74
C TYR A 206 -3.33 -6.33 -9.19
N VAL A 207 -4.57 -6.17 -8.74
CA VAL A 207 -5.48 -7.27 -8.42
C VAL A 207 -6.77 -7.11 -9.21
N ALA A 208 -7.00 -8.01 -10.16
CA ALA A 208 -8.24 -8.13 -10.93
C ALA A 208 -8.78 -9.57 -10.75
N THR A 209 -8.88 -10.37 -11.80
CA THR A 209 -9.23 -11.81 -11.68
C THR A 209 -8.17 -12.62 -10.92
N GLU A 210 -6.95 -12.08 -10.83
CA GLU A 210 -5.85 -12.60 -10.05
C GLU A 210 -4.94 -11.45 -9.60
N ARG A 211 -3.98 -11.76 -8.72
CA ARG A 211 -2.93 -10.84 -8.31
C ARG A 211 -1.73 -10.97 -9.26
N VAL A 212 -1.40 -9.87 -9.91
CA VAL A 212 -0.19 -9.70 -10.72
C VAL A 212 0.76 -8.74 -9.98
N MET A 213 2.05 -9.08 -9.93
CA MET A 213 3.04 -8.33 -9.13
C MET A 213 3.96 -7.41 -9.93
N GLU A 214 4.01 -7.59 -11.24
CA GLU A 214 4.94 -6.90 -12.13
C GLU A 214 4.22 -6.53 -13.42
N GLY A 215 4.72 -5.51 -14.13
CA GLY A 215 4.18 -5.05 -15.41
C GLY A 215 3.51 -3.68 -15.34
N GLY A 216 3.24 -3.16 -14.15
CA GLY A 216 2.85 -1.76 -13.96
C GLY A 216 3.97 -0.79 -14.36
N GLN A 217 3.59 0.45 -14.65
CA GLN A 217 4.48 1.50 -15.16
C GLN A 217 4.41 2.79 -14.35
N ALA A 218 3.56 2.84 -13.32
CA ALA A 218 3.39 4.03 -12.49
C ALA A 218 4.47 4.12 -11.40
N LEU A 219 4.83 3.01 -10.75
CA LEU A 219 5.80 3.01 -9.65
C LEU A 219 7.21 3.24 -10.19
N VAL A 220 7.81 4.34 -9.77
CA VAL A 220 9.17 4.72 -10.15
C VAL A 220 10.18 4.06 -9.23
N ASP A 221 9.93 4.11 -7.92
CA ASP A 221 10.84 3.59 -6.91
C ASP A 221 10.13 3.35 -5.58
N ALA A 222 10.71 2.48 -4.75
CA ALA A 222 10.36 2.33 -3.35
C ALA A 222 11.60 2.00 -2.53
N GLN A 223 11.92 2.84 -1.56
CA GLN A 223 13.13 2.73 -0.75
C GLN A 223 12.77 2.63 0.72
N GLY A 224 13.26 1.59 1.39
CA GLY A 224 13.07 1.36 2.81
C GLY A 224 14.37 1.36 3.59
N GLN A 225 14.32 1.92 4.79
CA GLN A 225 15.42 1.96 5.74
C GLN A 225 14.93 1.63 7.14
N LEU A 226 15.79 1.01 7.94
CA LEU A 226 15.59 0.79 9.37
C LEU A 226 16.60 1.66 10.13
N ASP A 227 16.10 2.58 10.94
CA ASP A 227 16.91 3.38 11.87
C ASP A 227 16.53 3.03 13.31
N GLY A 228 17.44 2.38 14.03
CA GLY A 228 17.15 1.80 15.33
C GLY A 228 16.02 0.76 15.24
N ASP A 229 14.88 1.07 15.88
CA ASP A 229 13.66 0.25 15.86
C ASP A 229 12.61 0.77 14.88
N THR A 230 12.91 1.79 14.07
CA THR A 230 11.91 2.47 13.25
C THR A 230 12.17 2.28 11.77
N TRP A 231 11.22 1.66 11.08
CA TRP A 231 11.19 1.59 9.62
C TRP A 231 10.69 2.90 9.02
N SER A 232 11.26 3.25 7.87
CA SER A 232 10.75 4.28 6.98
C SER A 232 10.80 3.76 5.56
N VAL A 233 9.66 3.69 4.87
CA VAL A 233 9.58 3.31 3.46
C VAL A 233 8.94 4.45 2.67
N VAL A 234 9.62 4.90 1.62
CA VAL A 234 9.14 5.95 0.72
C VAL A 234 8.89 5.34 -0.66
N PHE A 235 7.66 5.48 -1.15
CA PHE A 235 7.27 5.14 -2.52
C PHE A 235 7.21 6.43 -3.35
N THR A 236 7.71 6.35 -4.57
CA THR A 236 7.57 7.37 -5.61
C THR A 236 6.84 6.75 -6.79
N ARG A 237 5.68 7.30 -7.15
CA ARG A 237 4.80 6.79 -8.20
C ARG A 237 4.33 7.95 -9.07
N LYS A 238 4.37 7.82 -10.39
CA LYS A 238 3.74 8.79 -11.31
C LYS A 238 2.24 8.85 -11.10
N PHE A 239 1.59 9.94 -11.48
CA PHE A 239 0.13 10.03 -11.45
C PHE A 239 -0.53 9.06 -12.41
N ALA A 240 0.02 8.94 -13.62
CA ALA A 240 -0.44 8.01 -14.63
C ALA A 240 0.63 6.95 -14.91
N GLY A 241 0.17 5.75 -15.23
CA GLY A 241 0.98 4.63 -15.68
C GLY A 241 0.34 3.95 -16.89
N GLY A 242 0.35 2.62 -16.89
CA GLY A 242 -0.22 1.77 -17.91
C GLY A 242 -1.47 1.02 -17.46
N GLU A 243 -1.71 -0.12 -18.10
CA GLU A 243 -2.78 -1.04 -17.71
C GLU A 243 -2.54 -1.58 -16.30
N GLY A 244 -3.56 -1.53 -15.44
CA GLY A 244 -3.45 -1.94 -14.04
C GLY A 244 -3.00 -0.84 -13.07
N ASP A 245 -2.61 0.33 -13.59
CA ASP A 245 -2.26 1.49 -12.78
C ASP A 245 -3.44 2.47 -12.68
N VAL A 246 -3.85 2.81 -11.45
CA VAL A 246 -4.91 3.81 -11.24
C VAL A 246 -4.40 5.19 -11.66
N THR A 247 -5.08 5.85 -12.62
CA THR A 247 -4.70 7.22 -13.00
C THR A 247 -5.15 8.22 -11.94
N LEU A 248 -4.17 8.92 -11.36
CA LEU A 248 -4.36 9.96 -10.36
C LEU A 248 -4.59 11.33 -11.01
N ALA A 249 -5.46 12.12 -10.40
CA ALA A 249 -5.72 13.50 -10.81
C ALA A 249 -5.96 14.38 -9.59
N SER A 250 -5.43 15.60 -9.64
CA SER A 250 -5.69 16.64 -8.64
C SER A 250 -7.19 16.92 -8.52
N GLY A 251 -7.67 17.08 -7.29
CA GLY A 251 -9.08 17.25 -6.94
C GLY A 251 -9.85 15.95 -6.68
N ASN A 252 -9.25 14.77 -6.91
CA ASN A 252 -9.94 13.48 -6.75
C ASN A 252 -9.59 12.74 -5.46
N LEU A 253 -10.50 11.85 -5.05
CA LEU A 253 -10.32 10.87 -3.97
C LEU A 253 -10.17 9.46 -4.54
N TYR A 254 -9.38 8.65 -3.85
CA TYR A 254 -9.10 7.26 -4.20
C TYR A 254 -9.24 6.39 -2.95
N ASN A 255 -9.80 5.19 -3.12
CA ASN A 255 -9.85 4.22 -2.03
C ASN A 255 -8.43 3.69 -1.77
N PHE A 256 -8.00 3.70 -0.52
CA PHE A 256 -6.65 3.43 -0.09
C PHE A 256 -6.62 2.46 1.08
N GLY A 257 -5.64 1.57 1.08
CA GLY A 257 -5.29 0.78 2.24
C GLY A 257 -3.95 0.10 2.03
N PHE A 258 -3.37 -0.41 3.10
CA PHE A 258 -2.06 -1.02 3.05
C PHE A 258 -1.89 -2.14 4.07
N ALA A 259 -0.91 -2.99 3.81
CA ALA A 259 -0.59 -4.15 4.61
C ALA A 259 0.91 -4.25 4.83
N ILE A 260 1.28 -4.70 6.02
CA ILE A 260 2.66 -4.99 6.41
C ILE A 260 2.76 -6.48 6.75
N HIS A 261 3.66 -7.18 6.07
CA HIS A 261 4.18 -8.45 6.53
C HIS A 261 5.46 -8.15 7.31
N ASP A 262 5.42 -8.30 8.63
CA ASP A 262 6.58 -8.32 9.52
C ASP A 262 7.05 -9.75 9.80
N ASP A 263 8.20 -9.89 10.46
CA ASP A 263 8.71 -11.16 10.98
C ASP A 263 8.83 -12.26 9.90
N SER A 264 9.25 -11.87 8.69
CA SER A 264 9.36 -12.76 7.53
C SER A 264 8.06 -13.48 7.18
N ALA A 265 6.91 -12.94 7.57
CA ALA A 265 5.63 -13.56 7.30
C ALA A 265 5.23 -13.46 5.82
N THR A 266 4.28 -14.31 5.42
CA THR A 266 3.73 -14.32 4.06
C THR A 266 2.22 -14.59 4.07
N GLY A 267 1.59 -14.41 2.91
CA GLY A 267 0.18 -14.74 2.72
C GLY A 267 -0.74 -14.01 3.71
N ARG A 268 -1.62 -14.76 4.38
CA ARG A 268 -2.60 -14.23 5.33
C ARG A 268 -2.00 -13.69 6.63
N PHE A 269 -0.72 -13.98 6.92
CA PHE A 269 -0.09 -13.61 8.17
C PHE A 269 0.47 -12.17 8.18
N HIS A 270 -0.36 -11.18 7.85
CA HIS A 270 0.01 -9.76 7.79
C HIS A 270 -0.80 -8.92 8.76
N HIS A 271 -0.38 -7.68 8.97
CA HIS A 271 -1.23 -6.62 9.49
C HIS A 271 -1.80 -5.82 8.33
N VAL A 272 -3.04 -5.38 8.46
CA VAL A 272 -3.75 -4.62 7.42
C VAL A 272 -4.43 -3.42 8.05
N SER A 273 -4.31 -2.27 7.39
CA SER A 273 -5.07 -1.06 7.74
C SER A 273 -6.54 -1.29 7.44
N LEU A 274 -7.47 -0.59 8.10
CA LEU A 274 -8.84 -0.43 7.57
C LEU A 274 -8.85 0.32 6.22
N GLY A 275 -10.02 0.55 5.63
CA GLY A 275 -10.15 1.32 4.38
C GLY A 275 -10.15 2.83 4.62
N TYR A 276 -9.28 3.56 3.93
CA TYR A 276 -9.15 5.02 4.00
C TYR A 276 -9.31 5.64 2.62
N THR A 277 -9.41 6.96 2.57
CA THR A 277 -9.37 7.74 1.32
C THR A 277 -8.05 8.50 1.18
N LEU A 278 -7.44 8.40 0.00
CA LEU A 278 -6.31 9.23 -0.42
C LEU A 278 -6.81 10.33 -1.35
N GLY A 279 -6.69 11.58 -0.93
CA GLY A 279 -7.00 12.74 -1.79
C GLY A 279 -5.76 13.33 -2.43
N ILE A 280 -5.82 13.61 -3.73
CA ILE A 280 -4.75 14.34 -4.45
C ILE A 280 -5.17 15.80 -4.51
N ASP A 281 -4.53 16.67 -3.73
CA ASP A 281 -4.94 18.07 -3.53
C ASP A 281 -6.43 18.25 -3.13
N ALA A 282 -7.02 17.20 -2.55
CA ALA A 282 -8.40 17.14 -2.11
C ALA A 282 -8.46 16.57 -0.68
N GLN A 283 -9.44 17.00 0.11
CA GLN A 283 -9.60 16.53 1.48
C GLN A 283 -10.05 15.06 1.51
N GLY A 284 -9.13 14.16 1.87
CA GLY A 284 -9.41 12.77 2.25
C GLY A 284 -8.97 12.50 3.69
N ASP A 285 -9.01 11.23 4.10
CA ASP A 285 -8.41 10.79 5.37
C ASP A 285 -6.89 11.03 5.36
N ILE A 286 -6.28 10.78 4.20
CA ILE A 286 -4.89 11.11 3.91
C ILE A 286 -4.90 12.05 2.70
N THR A 287 -4.22 13.19 2.80
CA THR A 287 -4.16 14.19 1.73
C THR A 287 -2.74 14.29 1.19
N ALA A 288 -2.56 13.98 -0.09
CA ALA A 288 -1.34 14.28 -0.83
C ALA A 288 -1.40 15.71 -1.35
N ALA A 289 -0.90 16.66 -0.54
CA ALA A 289 -0.83 18.06 -0.94
C ALA A 289 0.39 18.33 -1.82
N LYS A 290 0.21 19.14 -2.87
CA LYS A 290 1.30 19.59 -3.72
C LYS A 290 2.34 20.38 -2.92
N GLN A 291 3.62 20.02 -3.08
CA GLN A 291 4.78 20.67 -2.45
C GLN A 291 5.49 21.61 -3.42
#